data_AF-A0A163EE81-F1
#
_entry.id   AF-A0A163EE81-F1
#
_cell.length_a   1.000
_cell.length_b   1.000
_cell.length_c   1.000
_cell.angle_alpha   90.00
_cell.angle_beta   90.00
_cell.angle_gamma   90.00
#
_symmetry.space_group_name_H-M   'P 1'
#
loop_
_entity.id
_entity.type
_entity.pdbx_description
1 polymer ?
#
loop_
_entity_poly.entity_id
_entity_poly.type
_entity_poly.pdbx_seq_one_letter_code
_entity_poly.pdbx_strand_id
1 'polypeptide(L)'
;MEPAVLTTVVFSQAIQTKPLTYTSPAAREREIYFSSARNLANAQFQLADAELTQRLWQDVSDRDLDVDRVLNLMYGCWFHDDAEAMIDADEAFLQSGRAET
;
A
#
# COMPACT_ATOMS: atom_id res chain seq x y z
N MET A 1 -7.13 12.78 -67.62
CA MET A 1 -7.69 13.68 -66.59
C MET A 1 -8.10 12.76 -65.44
N GLU A 2 -7.14 12.50 -64.54
CA GLU A 2 -7.30 11.82 -63.24
C GLU A 2 -8.07 12.76 -62.27
N PRO A 3 -8.82 12.28 -61.26
CA PRO A 3 -8.18 11.66 -60.10
C PRO A 3 -8.86 10.43 -59.47
N ALA A 4 -8.01 9.47 -59.13
CA ALA A 4 -8.22 8.44 -58.12
C ALA A 4 -8.71 9.01 -56.78
N VAL A 5 -9.83 8.49 -56.28
CA VAL A 5 -10.35 8.82 -54.95
C VAL A 5 -9.80 7.80 -53.95
N LEU A 6 -8.80 8.23 -53.18
CA LEU A 6 -8.33 7.53 -51.98
C LEU A 6 -9.47 7.40 -50.98
N THR A 7 -9.89 6.15 -50.69
CA THR A 7 -10.71 5.87 -49.52
C THR A 7 -9.77 5.74 -48.32
N THR A 8 -9.81 6.75 -47.46
CA THR A 8 -9.16 6.82 -46.15
C THR A 8 -9.36 5.53 -45.35
N VAL A 9 -8.26 4.88 -44.98
CA VAL A 9 -8.25 3.87 -43.92
C VAL A 9 -8.60 4.58 -42.62
N VAL A 10 -9.80 4.34 -42.10
CA VAL A 10 -10.16 4.75 -40.74
C VAL A 10 -9.39 3.85 -39.79
N PHE A 11 -8.26 4.36 -39.28
CA PHE A 11 -7.49 3.68 -38.24
C PHE A 11 -8.20 3.89 -36.90
N SER A 12 -9.24 3.09 -36.64
CA SER A 12 -9.88 3.03 -35.32
C SER A 12 -8.92 2.40 -34.32
N GLN A 13 -8.00 3.19 -33.77
CA GLN A 13 -7.32 2.83 -32.54
C GLN A 13 -8.34 2.88 -31.42
N ALA A 14 -8.82 1.69 -31.03
CA ALA A 14 -9.54 1.52 -29.78
C ALA A 14 -8.65 2.07 -28.65
N ILE A 15 -9.09 3.17 -28.05
CA ILE A 15 -8.55 3.66 -26.79
C ILE A 15 -8.72 2.51 -25.79
N GLN A 16 -7.64 1.77 -25.52
CA GLN A 16 -7.62 0.74 -24.49
C GLN A 16 -7.60 1.44 -23.13
N THR A 17 -8.74 1.97 -22.71
CA THR A 17 -8.92 2.63 -21.41
C THR A 17 -8.99 1.55 -20.36
N LYS A 18 -7.83 1.10 -19.87
CA LYS A 18 -7.75 0.59 -18.49
C LYS A 18 -8.27 1.73 -17.60
N PRO A 19 -9.34 1.54 -16.82
CA PRO A 19 -9.78 2.58 -15.90
C PRO A 19 -8.60 2.88 -14.98
N LEU A 20 -8.16 4.14 -14.98
CA LEU A 20 -7.18 4.61 -14.01
C LEU A 20 -7.88 4.60 -12.65
N THR A 21 -7.69 3.53 -11.87
CA THR A 21 -8.16 3.50 -10.48
C THR A 21 -7.40 4.57 -9.72
N TYR A 22 -8.04 5.70 -9.44
CA TYR A 22 -7.45 6.75 -8.61
C TYR A 22 -7.34 6.22 -7.18
N THR A 23 -6.10 6.17 -6.67
CA THR A 23 -5.82 5.91 -5.26
C THR A 23 -5.42 7.22 -4.62
N SER A 24 -6.12 7.62 -3.56
CA SER A 24 -5.80 8.86 -2.86
C SER A 24 -4.41 8.76 -2.22
N PRO A 25 -3.68 9.88 -2.05
CA PRO A 25 -2.39 9.87 -1.36
C PRO A 25 -2.45 9.22 0.02
N ALA A 26 -3.51 9.50 0.79
CA ALA A 26 -3.73 8.93 2.12
C ALA A 26 -3.98 7.41 2.08
N ALA A 27 -4.68 6.90 1.07
CA ALA A 27 -4.86 5.46 0.90
C ALA A 27 -3.52 4.78 0.54
N ARG A 28 -2.73 5.42 -0.32
CA ARG A 28 -1.39 4.94 -0.68
C ARG A 28 -0.45 4.92 0.51
N GLU A 29 -0.44 5.98 1.32
CA GLU A 29 0.36 6.06 2.53
C GLU A 29 -0.01 4.96 3.52
N ARG A 30 -1.30 4.76 3.77
CA ARG A 30 -1.78 3.69 4.65
C ARG A 30 -1.36 2.30 4.19
N GLU A 31 -1.41 2.04 2.88
CA GLU A 31 -0.93 0.76 2.33
C GLU A 31 0.58 0.56 2.55
N ILE A 32 1.38 1.64 2.57
CA ILE A 32 2.81 1.53 2.90
C ILE A 32 2.98 1.05 4.36
N TYR A 33 2.22 1.62 5.31
CA TYR A 33 2.25 1.15 6.70
C TYR A 33 1.79 -0.31 6.81
N PHE A 34 0.71 -0.68 6.13
CA PHE A 34 0.13 -2.02 6.22
C PHE A 34 1.05 -3.09 5.65
N SER A 35 1.61 -2.83 4.48
CA SER A 35 2.57 -3.74 3.85
C SER A 35 3.86 -3.88 4.68
N SER A 36 4.39 -2.78 5.23
CA SER A 36 5.56 -2.83 6.13
C SER A 36 5.29 -3.67 7.38
N ALA A 37 4.17 -3.40 8.09
CA ALA A 37 3.80 -4.12 9.30
C ALA A 37 3.55 -5.61 9.03
N ARG A 38 2.82 -5.96 7.97
CA ARG A 38 2.59 -7.36 7.55
C ARG A 38 3.90 -8.10 7.29
N ASN A 39 4.81 -7.49 6.53
CA ASN A 39 6.09 -8.09 6.19
C ASN A 39 6.95 -8.31 7.44
N LEU A 40 6.98 -7.32 8.35
CA LEU A 40 7.68 -7.42 9.62
C LEU A 40 7.09 -8.51 10.52
N ALA A 41 5.76 -8.54 10.69
CA ALA A 41 5.07 -9.55 11.47
C ALA A 41 5.33 -10.96 10.93
N ASN A 42 5.31 -11.13 9.61
CA ASN A 42 5.64 -12.40 8.98
C ASN A 42 7.11 -12.82 9.23
N ALA A 43 8.06 -11.91 8.95
CA ALA A 43 9.48 -12.16 9.14
C ALA A 43 9.82 -12.50 10.60
N GLN A 44 9.26 -11.76 11.55
CA GLN A 44 9.57 -11.90 12.96
C GLN A 44 8.82 -13.06 13.63
N PHE A 45 7.51 -13.20 13.40
CA PHE A 45 6.69 -14.17 14.14
C PHE A 45 6.56 -15.52 13.46
N GLN A 46 6.49 -15.56 12.13
CA GLN A 46 6.31 -16.82 11.40
C GLN A 46 7.65 -17.42 10.99
N LEU A 47 8.53 -16.60 10.42
CA LEU A 47 9.81 -17.08 9.89
C LEU A 47 10.93 -17.08 10.95
N ALA A 48 10.79 -16.28 12.01
CA ALA A 48 11.84 -16.02 13.00
C ALA A 48 13.19 -15.62 12.34
N ASP A 49 13.11 -14.89 11.23
CA ASP A 49 14.26 -14.48 10.43
C ASP A 49 14.77 -13.12 10.90
N ALA A 50 15.81 -13.15 11.73
CA ALA A 50 16.39 -11.95 12.33
C ALA A 50 17.04 -11.01 11.30
N GLU A 51 17.67 -11.55 10.26
CA GLU A 51 18.34 -10.73 9.23
C GLU A 51 17.30 -10.01 8.37
N LEU A 52 16.25 -10.71 7.93
CA LEU A 52 15.15 -10.11 7.21
C LEU A 52 14.41 -9.09 8.06
N THR A 53 14.14 -9.41 9.33
CA THR A 53 13.49 -8.48 10.27
C THR A 53 14.31 -7.21 10.42
N GLN A 54 15.63 -7.31 10.59
CA GLN A 54 16.52 -6.14 10.67
C GLN A 54 16.46 -5.30 9.39
N ARG A 55 16.51 -5.95 8.21
CA ARG A 55 16.45 -5.23 6.93
C ARG A 55 15.13 -4.49 6.75
N LEU A 56 14.02 -5.11 7.12
CA LEU A 56 12.70 -4.49 7.04
C LEU A 56 12.56 -3.30 8.00
N TRP A 57 13.15 -3.37 9.20
CA TRP A 57 13.21 -2.21 10.09
C TRP A 57 14.07 -1.07 9.53
N GLN A 58 15.15 -1.39 8.81
CA GLN A 58 15.90 -0.37 8.08
C GLN A 58 15.03 0.28 6.99
N ASP A 59 14.26 -0.51 6.24
CA ASP A 59 13.33 0.03 5.23
C ASP A 59 12.26 0.95 5.84
N VAL A 60 11.77 0.65 7.06
CA VAL A 60 10.85 1.52 7.82
C VAL A 60 11.52 2.85 8.14
N SER A 61 12.77 2.82 8.61
CA SER A 61 13.54 4.03 8.92
C SER A 61 13.85 4.86 7.68
N ASP A 62 14.27 4.22 6.58
CA ASP A 62 14.66 4.90 5.34
C ASP A 62 13.47 5.61 4.68
N ARG A 63 12.26 5.15 4.96
CA ARG A 63 10.99 5.72 4.48
C ARG A 63 10.38 6.75 5.43
N ASP A 64 11.02 7.03 6.56
CA ASP A 64 10.54 7.94 7.61
C ASP A 64 9.12 7.57 8.10
N LEU A 65 8.87 6.26 8.25
CA LEU A 65 7.59 5.78 8.77
C LEU A 65 7.55 5.89 10.30
N ASP A 66 6.39 6.23 10.82
CA ASP A 66 6.11 6.24 12.26
C ASP A 66 6.25 4.83 12.84
N VAL A 67 7.29 4.65 13.67
CA VAL A 67 7.63 3.38 14.30
C VAL A 67 6.53 2.92 15.26
N ASP A 68 5.91 3.83 16.00
CA ASP A 68 4.87 3.48 16.98
C ASP A 68 3.62 2.97 16.26
N ARG A 69 3.27 3.60 15.13
CA ARG A 69 2.18 3.13 14.27
C ARG A 69 2.47 1.74 13.69
N VAL A 70 3.71 1.49 13.23
CA VAL A 70 4.12 0.17 12.73
C VAL A 70 4.07 -0.88 13.83
N LEU A 71 4.58 -0.59 15.03
CA LEU A 71 4.50 -1.49 16.19
C LEU A 71 3.05 -1.78 16.59
N ASN A 72 2.19 -0.76 16.60
CA ASN A 72 0.76 -0.95 16.84
C ASN A 72 0.14 -1.91 15.82
N LEU A 73 0.46 -1.75 14.54
CA LEU A 73 -0.05 -2.66 13.51
C LEU A 73 0.49 -4.08 13.68
N MET A 74 1.78 -4.24 14.02
CA MET A 74 2.40 -5.56 14.22
C MET A 74 1.83 -6.34 15.40
N TYR A 75 1.59 -5.67 16.53
CA TYR A 75 1.22 -6.33 17.79
C TYR A 75 -0.27 -6.16 18.15
N GLY A 76 -0.92 -5.14 17.62
CA GLY A 76 -2.33 -4.83 17.85
C GLY A 76 -3.28 -5.39 16.78
N CYS A 77 -2.78 -5.76 15.60
CA CYS A 77 -3.58 -6.45 14.59
C CYS A 77 -3.56 -7.96 14.81
N TRP A 78 -4.75 -8.57 14.84
CA TRP A 78 -4.90 -10.01 15.03
C TRP A 78 -4.64 -10.80 13.73
N PHE A 79 -4.99 -10.24 12.57
CA PHE A 79 -4.81 -10.87 11.26
C PHE A 79 -4.27 -9.88 10.23
N HIS A 80 -2.98 -9.95 9.94
CA HIS A 80 -2.31 -9.02 9.01
C HIS A 80 -2.76 -9.19 7.55
N ASP A 81 -3.29 -10.36 7.17
CA ASP A 81 -3.82 -10.63 5.83
C ASP A 81 -5.26 -10.13 5.64
N ASP A 82 -5.95 -9.78 6.74
CA ASP A 82 -7.28 -9.19 6.70
C ASP A 82 -7.18 -7.66 6.63
N ALA A 83 -7.71 -7.10 5.55
CA ALA A 83 -7.67 -5.66 5.33
C ALA A 83 -8.53 -4.90 6.34
N GLU A 84 -9.69 -5.45 6.76
CA GLU A 84 -10.56 -4.79 7.72
C GLU A 84 -9.91 -4.77 9.10
N ALA A 85 -9.32 -5.88 9.53
CA ALA A 85 -8.59 -5.95 10.80
C ALA A 85 -7.41 -4.95 10.86
N MET A 86 -6.68 -4.78 9.76
CA MET A 86 -5.60 -3.80 9.67
C MET A 86 -6.13 -2.35 9.72
N ILE A 87 -7.27 -2.07 9.08
CA ILE A 87 -7.93 -0.76 9.13
C ILE A 87 -8.38 -0.45 10.56
N ASP A 88 -9.06 -1.38 11.23
CA ASP A 88 -9.59 -1.18 12.57
C ASP A 88 -8.46 -0.89 13.58
N ALA A 89 -7.36 -1.64 13.51
CA ALA A 89 -6.19 -1.44 14.38
C ALA A 89 -5.52 -0.08 14.13
N ASP A 90 -5.43 0.35 12.86
CA ASP A 90 -4.87 1.64 12.46
C ASP A 90 -5.74 2.81 12.95
N GLU A 91 -7.05 2.71 12.74
CA GLU A 91 -7.99 3.75 13.13
C GLU A 91 -8.07 3.92 14.64
N ALA A 92 -8.05 2.81 15.40
CA ALA A 92 -8.01 2.85 16.85
C ALA A 92 -6.78 3.61 17.37
N PHE A 93 -5.60 3.35 16.79
CA PHE A 93 -4.36 4.04 17.14
C PHE A 93 -4.38 5.53 16.79
N LEU A 94 -4.86 5.87 15.59
CA LEU A 94 -4.97 7.26 15.16
C LEU A 94 -5.99 8.06 16.00
N GLN A 95 -7.00 7.39 16.56
CA GLN A 95 -7.96 7.99 17.47
C GLN A 95 -7.37 8.21 18.87
N SER A 96 -6.59 7.26 19.40
CA SER A 96 -5.94 7.42 20.70
C SER A 96 -4.89 8.53 20.68
N GLY A 97 -4.08 8.63 19.62
CA GLY A 97 -3.09 9.69 19.46
C GLY A 97 -3.68 11.11 19.38
N ARG A 98 -4.94 11.26 18.94
CA ARG A 98 -5.65 12.55 18.94
C ARG A 98 -6.22 12.94 20.30
N ALA A 99 -6.37 11.99 21.22
CA ALA A 99 -6.89 12.25 22.55
C ALA A 99 -5.80 12.72 23.54
N GLU A 100 -4.53 12.50 23.20
CA GLU A 100 -3.36 12.85 24.03
C GLU A 100 -2.76 14.23 23.70
N THR A 101 -3.27 14.90 22.66
CA THR A 101 -2.95 16.29 22.26
C THR A 101 -4.05 17.26 22.66
#